data_AF-A0A550H4D7-F1
#
_entry.id   AF-A0A550H4D7-F1
#
_cell.length_a   1.000
_cell.length_b   1.000
_cell.length_c   1.000
_cell.angle_alpha   90.00
_cell.angle_beta   90.00
_cell.angle_gamma   90.00
#
_symmetry.space_group_name_H-M   'P 1'
#
loop_
_entity.id
_entity.type
_entity.pdbx_description
1 polymer ?
#
loop_
_entity_poly.entity_id
_entity_poly.type
_entity_poly.pdbx_seq_one_letter_code
_entity_poly.pdbx_strand_id
1 'polypeptide(L)' 'MEYAKTKDLFWTMHVLGHKNIKNTQIYMHLRDFSSEEYHSAVAKTNDEARNLIESGFHFVCDMDGAKLFSKRK' A
#
# COMPACT_ATOMS: atom_id res chain seq x y z
N MET A 1 -4.48 -0.71 7.52
CA MET A 1 -5.46 -0.68 8.64
C MET A 1 -5.41 -2.02 9.38
N GLU A 2 -5.68 -2.09 10.70
CA GLU A 2 -5.64 -3.37 11.43
C GLU A 2 -6.50 -4.46 10.78
N TYR A 3 -7.69 -4.15 10.25
CA TYR A 3 -8.49 -5.15 9.54
C TYR A 3 -7.78 -5.72 8.30
N ALA A 4 -7.12 -4.89 7.49
CA ALA A 4 -6.40 -5.39 6.31
C ALA A 4 -5.25 -6.34 6.71
N LYS A 5 -4.68 -6.14 7.91
CA LYS A 5 -3.59 -6.96 8.46
C LYS A 5 -4.09 -8.22 9.17
N THR A 6 -5.18 -8.13 9.93
CA THR A 6 -5.70 -9.19 10.80
C THR A 6 -6.87 -9.96 10.18
N LYS A 7 -7.60 -9.33 9.26
CA LYS A 7 -8.88 -9.79 8.68
C LYS A 7 -9.94 -10.14 9.73
N ASP A 8 -9.78 -9.63 10.96
CA ASP A 8 -10.67 -9.89 12.08
C ASP A 8 -11.55 -8.68 12.38
N LEU A 9 -12.86 -8.90 12.25
CA LEU A 9 -13.88 -7.89 12.45
C LEU A 9 -14.07 -7.51 13.93
N PHE A 10 -13.94 -8.47 14.85
CA PHE A 10 -14.09 -8.23 16.29
C PHE A 10 -12.87 -7.49 16.86
N TRP A 11 -11.67 -7.85 16.41
CA TRP A 11 -10.46 -7.10 16.76
C TRP A 11 -10.56 -5.65 16.27
N THR A 12 -10.97 -5.46 15.01
CA THR A 12 -11.16 -4.12 14.44
C THR A 12 -12.25 -3.34 15.18
N MET A 13 -13.33 -3.99 15.58
CA MET A 13 -14.39 -3.39 16.40
C MET A 13 -13.86 -2.92 17.76
N HIS A 14 -12.99 -3.70 18.42
CA HIS A 14 -12.35 -3.33 19.68
C HIS A 14 -11.41 -2.14 19.50
N VAL A 15 -10.54 -2.17 18.48
CA VAL A 15 -9.60 -1.06 18.18
C VAL A 15 -10.33 0.24 17.85
N LEU A 16 -11.43 0.16 17.09
CA LEU A 16 -12.25 1.34 16.73
C LEU A 16 -13.20 1.79 17.86
N GLY A 17 -13.30 1.05 18.97
CA GLY A 17 -14.21 1.37 20.09
C GLY A 17 -15.70 1.26 19.73
N HIS A 18 -16.04 0.53 18.67
CA HIS A 18 -17.42 0.37 18.24
C HIS A 18 -18.15 -0.61 19.16
N LYS A 19 -19.26 -0.19 19.77
CA LYS A 19 -20.12 -1.08 20.57
C LYS A 19 -21.01 -1.99 19.72
N ASN A 20 -21.26 -1.63 18.46
CA ASN A 20 -22.14 -2.35 17.55
C ASN A 20 -21.37 -2.78 16.30
N ILE A 21 -21.39 -4.07 16.00
CA ILE A 21 -20.70 -4.67 14.85
C ILE A 21 -21.19 -4.13 13.49
N LYS A 22 -22.45 -3.69 13.41
CA LYS A 22 -23.01 -3.09 12.18
C LYS A 22 -22.29 -1.80 11.80
N ASN A 23 -21.86 -1.01 12.78
CA ASN A 23 -21.10 0.22 12.52
C ASN A 23 -19.74 -0.10 11.92
N THR A 24 -19.09 -1.16 12.41
CA THR A 24 -17.84 -1.65 11.83
C THR A 24 -18.06 -2.13 10.39
N GLN A 25 -19.08 -2.95 10.12
CA GLN A 25 -19.39 -3.42 8.76
C GLN A 25 -19.68 -2.29 7.76
N ILE A 26 -20.42 -1.27 8.17
CA ILE A 26 -20.68 -0.08 7.35
C ILE A 26 -19.37 0.66 7.06
N TYR A 27 -18.52 0.84 8.06
CA TYR A 27 -17.19 1.45 7.91
C TYR A 27 -16.29 0.64 6.96
N MET A 28 -16.41 -0.69 6.97
CA MET A 28 -15.71 -1.55 6.02
C MET A 28 -16.15 -1.30 4.59
N HIS A 29 -17.45 -1.22 4.32
CA HIS A 29 -17.96 -1.04 2.97
C HIS A 29 -17.77 0.38 2.42
N LEU A 30 -17.74 1.39 3.28
CA LEU A 30 -17.49 2.78 2.89
C LEU A 30 -16.04 3.06 2.51
N ARG A 31 -15.13 2.12 2.74
CA ARG A 31 -13.71 2.32 2.48
C ARG A 31 -13.25 1.38 1.38
N ASP A 32 -12.89 1.99 0.25
CA ASP A 32 -12.22 1.28 -0.84
C ASP A 32 -10.95 0.61 -0.28
N PHE A 33 -10.93 -0.73 -0.24
CA PHE A 33 -9.77 -1.52 0.19
C PHE A 33 -8.66 -1.54 -0.85
N SER A 34 -8.68 -0.60 -1.78
CA SER A 34 -7.56 -0.24 -2.66
C SER A 34 -6.40 0.32 -1.82
N SER A 35 -5.94 -0.45 -0.83
CA SER A 35 -4.54 -0.46 -0.42
C SER A 35 -3.80 -1.02 -1.60
N GLU A 36 -3.60 -0.19 -2.62
CA GLU A 36 -2.66 -0.47 -3.68
C GLU A 36 -1.30 -0.61 -3.00
N GLU A 37 -0.96 -1.83 -2.63
CA GLU A 37 0.38 -2.14 -2.15
C GLU A 37 1.31 -1.86 -3.32
N TYR A 38 2.29 -0.99 -3.11
CA TYR A 38 3.29 -0.67 -4.12
C TYR A 38 4.61 -1.30 -3.72
N HIS A 39 5.26 -1.96 -4.67
CA HIS A 39 6.67 -2.30 -4.56
C HIS A 39 7.48 -1.06 -4.94
N SER A 40 8.28 -0.55 -4.00
CA SER A 40 9.22 0.54 -4.24
C SER A 40 10.63 0.01 -4.47
N ALA A 41 11.34 0.62 -5.42
CA ALA A 41 12.74 0.33 -5.71
C ALA A 41 13.49 1.64 -5.98
N VAL A 42 14.78 1.65 -5.68
CA VAL A 42 15.67 2.80 -5.87
C VAL A 42 16.82 2.38 -6.78
N ALA A 43 17.15 3.22 -7.75
CA ALA A 43 18.35 3.05 -8.59
C ALA A 43 19.27 4.26 -8.46
N LYS A 44 20.56 4.00 -8.33
CA LYS A 44 21.61 5.04 -8.35
C LYS A 44 22.37 5.08 -9.66
N THR A 45 22.31 3.98 -10.42
CA THR A 45 22.97 3.87 -11.73
C THR A 45 21.95 3.75 -12.85
N ASN A 46 22.35 4.13 -14.06
CA ASN A 46 21.49 4.01 -15.23
C ASN A 46 21.16 2.54 -15.56
N ASP A 47 22.05 1.61 -15.23
CA ASP A 47 21.87 0.18 -15.49
C ASP A 47 20.78 -0.43 -14.59
N GLU A 48 20.80 -0.10 -13.29
CA GLU A 48 19.73 -0.46 -12.35
C GLU A 48 18.38 0.15 -12.75
N ALA A 49 18.37 1.43 -13.15
CA ALA A 49 17.16 2.10 -13.59
C ALA A 49 16.56 1.41 -14.83
N ARG A 50 17.40 0.97 -15.77
CA ARG A 50 16.97 0.21 -16.95
C ARG A 50 16.36 -1.13 -16.56
N ASN A 51 17.01 -1.89 -15.69
CA ASN A 51 16.50 -3.18 -15.21
C ASN A 51 15.14 -3.03 -14.49
N LEU A 52 14.94 -1.96 -13.72
CA LEU A 52 13.67 -1.69 -13.05
C LEU A 52 12.55 -1.35 -14.04
N ILE A 53 12.85 -0.56 -15.08
CA ILE A 53 11.88 -0.26 -16.14
C ILE A 53 11.51 -1.52 -16.92
N GLU A 54 12.48 -2.35 -17.30
CA GLU A 54 12.25 -3.62 -17.99
C GLU A 54 11.45 -4.62 -17.12
N SER A 55 11.62 -4.56 -15.79
CA SER A 55 10.84 -5.33 -14.81
C SER A 55 9.40 -4.80 -14.60
N GLY A 56 9.02 -3.71 -15.29
CA GLY A 56 7.69 -3.11 -15.25
C GLY A 56 7.47 -2.15 -14.08
N PHE A 57 8.52 -1.59 -13.49
CA PHE A 57 8.38 -0.47 -12.56
C PHE A 57 8.22 0.85 -13.31
N HIS A 58 7.45 1.76 -12.72
CA HIS A 58 7.25 3.11 -13.22
C HIS A 58 8.13 4.10 -12.46
N PHE A 59 8.71 5.05 -13.18
CA PHE A 59 9.47 6.14 -12.58
C PHE A 59 8.54 7.09 -11.82
N VAL A 60 8.93 7.48 -10.61
CA VAL A 60 8.15 8.38 -9.75
C VAL A 60 8.85 9.73 -9.59
N CYS A 61 10.05 9.74 -9.02
CA CYS A 61 10.80 10.96 -8.78
C CYS A 61 12.30 10.69 -8.63
N ASP A 62 13.10 11.75 -8.69
CA ASP A 62 14.51 11.76 -8.36
C ASP A 62 14.68 12.53 -7.04
N MET A 63 15.35 11.94 -6.05
CA MET A 63 15.71 12.57 -4.79
C MET A 63 17.16 12.23 -4.43
N ASP A 64 17.94 13.24 -4.06
CA ASP A 64 19.34 13.10 -3.61
C ASP A 64 20.24 12.30 -4.58
N GLY A 65 20.02 12.45 -5.89
CA GLY A 65 20.79 11.75 -6.92
C GLY A 65 20.44 10.26 -7.06
N ALA A 66 19.32 9.83 -6.47
CA ALA A 66 18.77 8.50 -6.60
C ALA A 66 17.36 8.55 -7.21
N LYS A 67 17.07 7.64 -8.13
CA LYS A 67 15.78 7.55 -8.83
C LYS A 67 14.88 6.55 -8.13
N LEU A 68 13.66 6.97 -7.82
CA LEU A 68 12.61 6.16 -7.22
C LEU A 68 11.68 5.58 -8.28
N PHE A 69 11.39 4.30 -8.12
CA PHE A 69 10.52 3.51 -8.98
C PHE A 69 9.44 2.82 -8.15
N SER A 70 8.25 2.67 -8.74
CA SER A 70 7.07 2.09 -8.12
C SER A 70 6.41 1.09 -9.06
N LYS A 71 5.99 -0.06 -8.55
CA LYS A 71 5.18 -1.05 -9.27
C LYS A 71 4.00 -1.43 -8.41
N ARG A 72 2.80 -1.49 -9.00
CA ARG A 72 1.61 -2.04 -8.33
C ARG A 72 1.83 -3.52 -8.00
N LYS A 73 1.50 -3.94 -6.79
CA LYS A 73 1.50 -5.34 -6.36
C LYS A 73 0.36 -6.11 -7.00
#